data_AF-A0A6P0SRV6-F1
#
_entry.id   AF-A0A6P0SRV6-F1
#
_cell.length_a   1.000
_cell.length_b   1.000
_cell.length_c   1.000
_cell.angle_alpha   90.00
_cell.angle_beta   90.00
_cell.angle_gamma   90.00
#
_symmetry.space_group_name_H-M   'P 1'
#
loop_
_entity.id
_entity.type
_entity.pdbx_description
1 polymer ?
#
loop_
_entity_poly.entity_id
_entity_poly.type
_entity_poly.pdbx_seq_one_letter_code
_entity_poly.pdbx_strand_id
1 'polypeptide(L)' 'MIATKLIELDDGTLIEVEVPEDQAQQISNRCADKVSTTFDKIKPILVKSCRPIYCQGNPI' A
#
# COMPACT_ATOMS: atom_id res chain seq x y z
N MET A 1 -0.78 -13.15 21.06
CA MET A 1 -1.19 -12.92 19.67
C MET A 1 0.05 -12.50 18.88
N ILE A 2 0.12 -12.83 17.60
CA ILE A 2 1.25 -12.55 16.69
C ILE A 2 0.83 -11.38 15.79
N ALA A 3 1.72 -10.41 15.61
CA ALA A 3 1.51 -9.26 14.73
C ALA A 3 2.58 -9.25 13.64
N THR A 4 2.29 -8.63 12.50
CA THR A 4 3.28 -8.48 11.43
C THR A 4 3.95 -7.11 11.48
N LYS A 5 5.25 -7.07 11.18
CA LYS A 5 6.06 -5.85 11.15
C LYS A 5 6.86 -5.80 9.86
N LEU A 6 6.89 -4.62 9.24
CA LEU A 6 7.76 -4.35 8.09
C LEU A 6 9.16 -3.96 8.60
N ILE A 7 10.19 -4.64 8.13
CA ILE A 7 11.61 -4.34 8.39
C ILE A 7 12.32 -4.03 7.08
N GLU A 8 13.25 -3.08 7.10
CA GLU A 8 14.09 -2.72 5.97
C GLU A 8 15.46 -3.41 6.12
N LEU A 9 15.89 -4.09 5.06
CA LEU A 9 17.22 -4.67 4.95
C LEU A 9 18.25 -3.63 4.49
N ASP A 10 19.53 -3.96 4.59
CA ASP A 10 20.64 -3.08 4.22
C ASP A 10 20.66 -2.67 2.73
N ASP A 11 20.00 -3.44 1.86
CA ASP A 11 19.82 -3.15 0.44
C ASP A 11 18.56 -2.31 0.13
N GLY A 12 17.81 -1.89 1.16
CA GLY A 12 16.55 -1.16 1.02
C GLY A 12 15.34 -2.06 0.74
N THR A 13 15.50 -3.38 0.76
CA THR A 13 14.38 -4.32 0.62
C THR A 13 13.52 -4.33 1.88
N LEU A 14 12.20 -4.21 1.72
CA LEU A 14 11.24 -4.28 2.82
C LEU A 14 10.66 -5.69 2.94
N ILE A 15 10.74 -6.29 4.13
CA ILE A 15 10.25 -7.64 4.44
C ILE A 15 9.23 -7.59 5.58
N GLU A 16 8.15 -8.35 5.45
CA GLU A 16 7.16 -8.53 6.51
C GLU A 16 7.54 -9.75 7.38
N VAL A 17 7.64 -9.52 8.69
CA VAL A 17 8.02 -10.55 9.67
C VAL A 17 6.99 -10.65 10.79
N GLU A 18 6.72 -11.87 11.26
CA GLU A 18 5.88 -12.10 12.43
C GLU A 18 6.68 -11.76 13.69
N VAL A 19 6.12 -10.88 14.51
CA VAL A 19 6.69 -10.44 15.77
C VAL A 19 5.66 -10.53 16.89
N PRO A 20 6.11 -10.69 18.15
CA PRO A 20 5.26 -10.46 19.31
C PRO A 20 4.63 -9.05 19.28
N GLU A 21 3.38 -8.91 19.72
CA GLU A 21 2.64 -7.64 19.68
C GLU A 21 3.36 -6.50 20.42
N ASP A 22 4.09 -6.80 21.49
CA ASP A 22 4.89 -5.82 22.25
C ASP A 22 6.05 -5.22 21.45
N GLN A 23 6.48 -5.90 20.37
CA GLN A 23 7.53 -5.45 19.46
C GLN A 23 6.99 -4.83 18.17
N ALA A 24 5.69 -4.99 17.92
CA ALA A 24 4.95 -4.33 16.84
C ALA A 24 4.44 -2.96 17.32
N GLN A 25 5.33 -1.98 17.39
CA GLN A 25 4.91 -0.60 17.69
C GLN A 25 4.30 0.05 16.45
N GLN A 26 2.99 0.26 16.47
CA GLN A 26 2.26 0.94 15.40
C GLN A 26 2.66 2.43 15.36
N ILE A 27 3.47 2.79 14.37
CA ILE A 27 3.93 4.17 14.12
C ILE A 27 2.88 5.03 13.40
N SER A 28 1.87 4.41 12.78
CA SER A 28 0.94 5.08 11.87
C SER A 28 -0.49 5.17 12.40
N ASN A 29 -0.69 5.46 13.69
CA ASN A 29 -2.02 5.43 14.33
C ASN A 29 -3.07 6.39 13.72
N ARG A 30 -2.68 7.29 12.80
CA ARG A 30 -3.61 8.15 12.00
C ARG A 30 -3.22 8.34 10.53
N CYS A 31 -2.06 7.83 10.12
CA CYS A 31 -1.58 8.00 8.74
C CYS A 31 -2.13 6.91 7.82
N ALA A 32 -2.34 5.69 8.33
CA ALA A 32 -2.93 4.60 7.55
C ALA A 32 -4.35 4.97 7.08
N ASP A 33 -5.19 5.51 7.96
CA ASP A 33 -6.56 5.95 7.61
C ASP A 33 -6.57 7.09 6.60
N LYS A 34 -5.61 8.02 6.72
CA LYS A 34 -5.45 9.14 5.78
C LYS A 34 -5.01 8.64 4.41
N VAL A 35 -4.09 7.68 4.35
CA VAL A 35 -3.65 7.07 3.09
C VAL A 35 -4.82 6.33 2.45
N SER A 36 -5.54 5.49 3.20
CA SER A 36 -6.72 4.77 2.72
C SER A 36 -7.78 5.71 2.14
N THR A 37 -8.18 6.72 2.92
CA THR A 37 -9.16 7.74 2.49
C THR A 37 -8.68 8.52 1.26
N THR A 38 -7.39 8.81 1.18
CA THR A 38 -6.81 9.49 0.01
C THR A 38 -6.82 8.57 -1.20
N PHE A 39 -6.51 7.29 -1.02
CA PHE A 39 -6.52 6.30 -2.08
C PHE A 39 -7.91 6.14 -2.69
N ASP A 40 -8.96 6.08 -1.86
CA ASP A 40 -10.35 6.03 -2.33
C ASP A 40 -10.75 7.26 -3.14
N LYS A 41 -10.24 8.44 -2.79
CA LYS A 41 -10.47 9.69 -3.54
C LYS A 41 -9.76 9.71 -4.90
N ILE A 42 -8.53 9.17 -4.99
CA ILE A 42 -7.76 9.17 -6.24
C ILE A 42 -8.07 7.97 -7.14
N LYS A 43 -8.60 6.87 -6.61
CA LYS A 43 -9.00 5.67 -7.36
C LYS A 43 -9.86 5.96 -8.60
N PRO A 44 -10.93 6.77 -8.55
CA PRO A 44 -11.71 7.10 -9.75
C PRO A 44 -10.91 7.91 -10.78
N ILE A 45 -9.94 8.72 -10.34
CA ILE A 45 -9.05 9.50 -11.22
C ILE A 45 -8.10 8.55 -11.93
N LEU A 46 -7.43 7.66 -11.19
CA LEU A 46 -6.55 6.63 -11.75
C LEU A 46 -7.30 5.73 -12.73
N VAL A 47 -8.52 5.30 -12.40
CA VAL A 47 -9.35 4.49 -13.30
C VAL A 47 -9.75 5.25 -14.58
N LYS A 48 -10.03 6.55 -14.49
CA LYS A 48 -10.35 7.38 -15.66
C LYS A 48 -9.12 7.67 -16.52
N SER A 49 -7.97 7.92 -15.91
CA SER A 49 -6.71 8.21 -16.60
C SER A 49 -6.07 6.96 -17.20
N CYS A 50 -6.24 5.79 -16.59
CA CYS A 50 -5.66 4.53 -17.07
C CYS A 50 -6.58 3.75 -18.03
N ARG A 51 -7.90 4.00 -18.00
CA ARG A 51 -8.84 3.43 -19.00
C ARG A 51 -8.47 3.71 -20.46
N PRO A 52 -8.09 4.94 -20.87
CA PRO A 52 -7.73 5.19 -22.26
C PRO A 52 -6.50 4.40 -22.70
N ILE A 53 -5.63 3.97 -21.77
CA ILE A 53 -4.46 3.13 -22.09
C ILE A 53 -4.88 1.68 -22.38
N TYR A 54 -5.91 1.17 -21.70
CA TYR A 54 -6.45 -0.18 -21.94
C TYR A 54 -7.29 -0.27 -23.23
N CYS A 55 -8.04 0.79 -23.57
CA CYS A 55 -8.89 0.80 -24.77
C CYS A 55 -8.18 1.32 -26.05
N GLN A 56 -6.94 1.81 -25.95
CA GLN A 56 -6.10 2.13 -27.11
C GLN A 56 -5.15 0.96 -27.45
N GLY A 57 -5.52 -0.27 -27.08
CA GLY A 57 -5.01 -1.48 -27.73
C GLY A 57 -5.84 -1.75 -28.98
N ASN A 58 -5.25 -1.48 -30.14
CA ASN A 58 -5.74 -1.82 -31.48
C ASN A 58 -6.47 -3.20 -31.50
N PRO A 59 -7.72 -3.31 -32.02
CA PRO A 59 -8.27 -4.61 -32.36
C PRO A 59 -7.45 -5.16 -33.53
N ILE A 60 -6.68 -6.21 -33.29
CA ILE A 60 -6.10 -7.07 -34.33
C ILE A 60 -7.20 -8.01 -34.83
#